data_AF-A0A840A3W4-F1
#
_entry.id   AF-A0A840A3W4-F1
#
_cell.length_a   1.000
_cell.length_b   1.000
_cell.length_c   1.000
_cell.angle_alpha   90.00
_cell.angle_beta   90.00
_cell.angle_gamma   90.00
#
_symmetry.space_group_name_H-M   'P 1'
#
loop_
_entity.id
_entity.type
_entity.pdbx_description
1 polymer ?
#
loop_
_entity_poly.entity_id
_entity_poly.type
_entity_poly.pdbx_seq_one_letter_code
_entity_poly.pdbx_strand_id
1 'polypeptide(L)'
;MDKGLKRGLTAAGALLVLAACASTPAPKGGGKGPAPGAQADRRLESQAAAFESFMRNARGIDASFANPAAVAEGLRIGSGYEPRQLEAGMVAYAALAALQEPKFVAGVRKAAQDKSGKGLAARLAARPDLAASLPGADAGAARASAALYRQGEALEASGKRVKKASYDVQRQAWAKVFVPDAKARLTRVKQISSAGYRPAGGDQAQLYSTLSQGGKRGGPPSPMVSRGLAVAALTVLGESGRAGALMSEPRSGMCVRVAKLNLYQCLAAAGPYYEDIYCLAQHAMLEPAGCATDSVRPIRTAQR
;
A
#
# COMPACT_ATOMS: atom_id res chain seq x y z
N MET A 1 -9.04 45.23 -76.89
CA MET A 1 -9.70 45.88 -75.73
C MET A 1 -9.29 45.06 -74.51
N ASP A 2 -8.06 45.15 -74.01
CA ASP A 2 -7.49 46.22 -73.16
C ASP A 2 -8.36 46.43 -71.90
N LYS A 3 -7.94 46.26 -70.64
CA LYS A 3 -6.64 46.34 -69.90
C LYS A 3 -6.71 45.41 -68.66
N GLY A 4 -5.65 44.73 -68.21
CA GLY A 4 -4.59 45.21 -67.29
C GLY A 4 -4.96 44.91 -65.82
N LEU A 5 -4.11 44.59 -64.83
CA LEU A 5 -2.66 44.58 -64.58
C LEU A 5 -2.53 44.08 -63.10
N LYS A 6 -1.62 43.22 -62.63
CA LYS A 6 -0.25 43.54 -62.17
C LYS A 6 0.45 42.28 -61.61
N ARG A 7 1.77 42.28 -61.79
CA ARG A 7 2.81 41.27 -61.52
C ARG A 7 3.36 41.29 -60.08
N GLY A 8 4.06 40.22 -59.73
CA GLY A 8 5.34 40.25 -58.98
C GLY A 8 5.36 39.35 -57.74
N LEU A 9 6.44 38.66 -57.35
CA LEU A 9 7.71 38.26 -57.95
C LEU A 9 8.30 37.18 -57.00
N THR A 10 9.07 36.24 -57.55
CA THR A 10 9.83 35.16 -56.91
C THR A 10 10.89 35.63 -55.89
N ALA A 11 11.20 34.81 -54.88
CA ALA A 11 12.53 34.17 -54.69
C ALA A 11 12.70 33.54 -53.30
N ALA A 12 13.16 32.28 -53.30
CA ALA A 12 13.66 31.57 -52.13
C ALA A 12 15.09 32.00 -51.80
N GLY A 13 15.41 32.15 -50.52
CA GLY A 13 16.76 32.41 -50.02
C GLY A 13 17.04 31.54 -48.79
N ALA A 14 17.93 30.56 -48.95
CA ALA A 14 18.50 29.77 -47.87
C ALA A 14 19.55 30.61 -47.12
N LEU A 15 19.48 30.62 -45.79
CA LEU A 15 20.47 31.25 -44.92
C LEU A 15 21.10 30.19 -44.01
N LEU A 16 22.35 29.85 -44.36
CA LEU A 16 23.35 29.26 -43.46
C LEU A 16 23.69 30.28 -42.39
N VAL A 17 23.58 29.91 -41.10
CA VAL A 17 24.19 30.67 -40.01
C VAL A 17 25.24 29.79 -39.32
N LEU A 18 26.49 30.19 -39.53
CA LEU A 18 27.69 29.70 -38.86
C LEU A 18 27.76 30.21 -37.41
N ALA A 19 28.34 29.38 -36.57
CA ALA A 19 28.51 29.56 -35.13
C ALA A 19 29.26 30.85 -34.74
N ALA A 20 28.76 31.51 -33.69
CA ALA A 20 29.52 32.45 -32.87
C ALA A 20 29.37 32.04 -31.39
N CYS A 21 30.49 31.65 -30.77
CA CYS A 21 30.59 31.39 -29.35
C CYS A 21 30.48 32.73 -28.58
N ALA A 22 29.36 32.95 -27.88
CA ALA A 22 29.24 33.99 -26.88
C ALA A 22 28.98 33.33 -25.53
N SER A 23 29.97 33.37 -24.64
CA SER A 23 29.88 32.89 -23.26
C SER A 23 28.92 33.77 -22.47
N THR A 24 27.67 33.32 -22.26
CA THR A 24 26.71 33.97 -21.37
C THR A 24 27.13 33.82 -19.90
N PRO A 25 27.10 34.89 -19.09
CA PRO A 25 27.43 34.83 -17.67
C PRO A 25 26.33 34.08 -16.90
N ALA A 26 26.72 33.24 -15.96
CA ALA A 26 25.80 32.48 -15.12
C ALA A 26 24.86 33.40 -14.32
N PRO A 27 23.54 33.12 -14.27
CA PRO A 27 22.64 33.89 -13.43
C PRO A 27 22.91 33.56 -11.96
N LYS A 28 23.38 34.56 -11.22
CA LYS A 28 23.40 34.54 -9.76
C LYS A 28 22.01 34.87 -9.22
N GLY A 29 21.42 33.91 -8.53
CA GLY A 29 20.52 34.15 -7.40
C GLY A 29 19.02 34.11 -7.67
N GLY A 30 18.30 33.51 -6.72
CA GLY A 30 17.00 34.02 -6.30
C GLY A 30 15.77 33.26 -6.78
N GLY A 31 15.46 32.15 -6.14
CA GLY A 31 14.16 31.51 -6.26
C GLY A 31 14.07 30.21 -5.48
N LYS A 32 14.02 30.27 -4.13
CA LYS A 32 13.47 29.15 -3.37
C LYS A 32 11.98 29.08 -3.71
N GLY A 33 11.66 28.31 -4.74
CA GLY A 33 10.30 27.81 -4.92
C GLY A 33 9.84 27.10 -3.64
N PRO A 34 8.53 27.01 -3.40
CA PRO A 34 8.01 26.24 -2.27
C PRO A 34 8.66 24.85 -2.28
N ALA A 35 9.27 24.45 -1.16
CA ALA A 35 9.82 23.11 -1.04
C ALA A 35 8.73 22.10 -1.44
N PRO A 36 9.01 21.15 -2.35
CA PRO A 36 8.04 20.11 -2.71
C PRO A 36 7.51 19.51 -1.42
N GLY A 37 6.20 19.47 -1.25
CA GLY A 37 5.59 18.97 -0.02
C GLY A 37 5.98 17.51 0.19
N ALA A 38 7.07 17.23 0.92
CA ALA A 38 7.58 15.92 1.31
C ALA A 38 6.94 14.75 0.54
N GLN A 39 7.18 14.72 -0.78
CA GLN A 39 6.51 13.76 -1.64
C GLN A 39 7.17 12.42 -1.39
N ALA A 40 6.36 11.40 -1.10
CA ALA A 40 6.85 10.04 -0.97
C ALA A 40 7.58 9.63 -2.26
N ASP A 41 8.66 8.87 -2.14
CA ASP A 41 9.28 8.30 -3.33
C ASP A 41 8.41 7.19 -3.93
N ARG A 42 8.63 6.90 -5.22
CA ARG A 42 7.87 5.88 -5.95
C ARG A 42 7.94 4.49 -5.33
N ARG A 43 9.00 4.19 -4.58
CA ARG A 43 9.18 2.88 -3.93
C ARG A 43 8.24 2.76 -2.74
N LEU A 44 8.16 3.78 -1.89
CA LEU A 44 7.23 3.84 -0.77
C LEU A 44 5.77 3.76 -1.26
N GLU A 45 5.45 4.51 -2.31
CA GLU A 45 4.14 4.46 -2.96
C GLU A 45 3.81 3.06 -3.49
N SER A 46 4.75 2.43 -4.21
CA SER A 46 4.56 1.08 -4.75
C SER A 46 4.38 0.03 -3.64
N GLN A 47 5.06 0.17 -2.50
CA GLN A 47 4.89 -0.74 -1.36
C GLN A 47 3.51 -0.56 -0.73
N ALA A 48 3.09 0.69 -0.48
CA ALA A 48 1.76 0.97 0.06
C ALA A 48 0.64 0.50 -0.88
N ALA A 49 0.83 0.66 -2.20
CA ALA A 49 -0.11 0.20 -3.22
C ALA A 49 -0.26 -1.33 -3.23
N ALA A 50 0.79 -2.09 -2.90
CA ALA A 50 0.69 -3.54 -2.79
C ALA A 50 -0.32 -3.97 -1.70
N PHE A 51 -0.29 -3.30 -0.55
CA PHE A 51 -1.28 -3.51 0.52
C PHE A 51 -2.66 -3.01 0.11
N GLU A 52 -2.78 -1.78 -0.39
CA GLU A 52 -4.08 -1.21 -0.78
C GLU A 52 -4.78 -2.06 -1.84
N SER A 53 -4.06 -2.43 -2.90
CA SER A 53 -4.57 -3.21 -4.03
C SER A 53 -5.02 -4.59 -3.59
N PHE A 54 -4.25 -5.29 -2.75
CA PHE A 54 -4.70 -6.56 -2.18
C PHE A 54 -6.01 -6.39 -1.38
N MET A 55 -6.05 -5.45 -0.44
CA MET A 55 -7.24 -5.24 0.41
C MET A 55 -8.46 -4.85 -0.42
N ARG A 56 -8.27 -4.02 -1.46
CA ARG A 56 -9.31 -3.59 -2.40
C ARG A 56 -9.83 -4.72 -3.28
N ASN A 57 -8.94 -5.53 -3.83
CA ASN A 57 -9.33 -6.63 -4.71
C ASN A 57 -10.01 -7.75 -3.90
N ALA A 58 -9.44 -8.10 -2.74
CA ALA A 58 -10.00 -9.14 -1.88
C ALA A 58 -11.38 -8.77 -1.31
N ARG A 59 -11.62 -7.51 -0.91
CA ARG A 59 -12.97 -7.07 -0.50
C ARG A 59 -13.98 -7.04 -1.66
N GLY A 60 -13.50 -7.00 -2.90
CA GLY A 60 -14.30 -7.01 -4.12
C GLY A 60 -14.67 -8.41 -4.62
N ILE A 61 -14.24 -9.48 -3.93
CA ILE A 61 -14.64 -10.85 -4.27
C ILE A 61 -16.16 -10.97 -4.09
N ASP A 62 -16.86 -11.36 -5.18
CA ASP A 62 -18.29 -11.61 -5.16
C ASP A 62 -18.59 -12.90 -4.36
N ALA A 63 -19.51 -12.78 -3.40
CA ALA A 63 -19.95 -13.87 -2.54
C ALA A 63 -21.04 -14.75 -3.18
N SER A 64 -21.51 -14.45 -4.40
CA SER A 64 -22.60 -15.19 -5.06
C SER A 64 -22.21 -16.59 -5.54
N PHE A 65 -20.92 -16.83 -5.81
CA PHE A 65 -20.32 -18.07 -6.34
C PHE A 65 -21.30 -18.99 -7.10
N ALA A 66 -21.41 -18.79 -8.41
CA ALA A 66 -22.33 -19.57 -9.23
C ALA A 66 -21.76 -20.91 -9.74
N ASN A 67 -20.44 -21.07 -9.76
CA ASN A 67 -19.76 -22.20 -10.40
C ASN A 67 -18.28 -22.34 -9.98
N PRO A 68 -17.60 -23.45 -10.33
CA PRO A 68 -16.17 -23.66 -10.08
C PRO A 68 -15.24 -22.55 -10.54
N ALA A 69 -15.53 -21.87 -11.65
CA ALA A 69 -14.67 -20.81 -12.17
C ALA A 69 -14.69 -19.58 -11.26
N ALA A 70 -15.85 -19.23 -10.70
CA ALA A 70 -15.97 -18.17 -9.69
C ALA A 70 -15.15 -18.50 -8.42
N VAL A 71 -15.11 -19.77 -8.00
CA VAL A 71 -14.29 -20.20 -6.86
C VAL A 71 -12.80 -20.05 -7.16
N ALA A 72 -12.36 -20.50 -8.35
CA ALA A 72 -10.98 -20.37 -8.78
C ALA A 72 -10.53 -18.91 -8.87
N GLU A 73 -11.41 -18.02 -9.35
CA GLU A 73 -11.15 -16.58 -9.42
C GLU A 73 -11.05 -15.95 -8.02
N GLY A 74 -11.96 -16.29 -7.12
CA GLY A 74 -11.88 -15.86 -5.72
C GLY A 74 -10.57 -16.28 -5.06
N LEU A 75 -10.14 -17.53 -5.26
CA LEU A 75 -8.84 -18.02 -4.79
C LEU A 75 -7.67 -17.28 -5.42
N ARG A 76 -7.73 -16.99 -6.73
CA ARG A 76 -6.68 -16.22 -7.43
C ARG A 76 -6.52 -14.83 -6.81
N ILE A 77 -7.63 -14.15 -6.52
CA ILE A 77 -7.62 -12.82 -5.89
C ILE A 77 -7.14 -12.90 -4.44
N GLY A 78 -7.80 -13.72 -3.61
CA GLY A 78 -7.53 -13.79 -2.17
C GLY A 78 -6.15 -14.35 -1.82
N SER A 79 -5.56 -15.16 -2.69
CA SER A 79 -4.18 -15.65 -2.52
C SER A 79 -3.11 -14.73 -3.12
N GLY A 80 -3.49 -13.64 -3.78
CA GLY A 80 -2.58 -12.79 -4.58
C GLY A 80 -1.47 -12.06 -3.83
N TYR A 81 -1.49 -12.02 -2.49
CA TYR A 81 -0.46 -11.35 -1.71
C TYR A 81 0.76 -12.24 -1.44
N GLU A 82 1.95 -11.64 -1.54
CA GLU A 82 3.19 -12.20 -0.99
C GLU A 82 3.38 -11.69 0.45
N PRO A 83 3.63 -12.56 1.46
CA PRO A 83 3.65 -12.15 2.86
C PRO A 83 4.63 -11.03 3.23
N ARG A 84 5.88 -11.04 2.73
CA ARG A 84 6.87 -9.99 3.06
C ARG A 84 6.48 -8.66 2.43
N GLN A 85 5.98 -8.70 1.20
CA GLN A 85 5.51 -7.50 0.50
C GLN A 85 4.26 -6.93 1.15
N LEU A 86 3.34 -7.77 1.62
CA LEU A 86 2.16 -7.31 2.35
C LEU A 86 2.55 -6.66 3.69
N GLU A 87 3.48 -7.25 4.44
CA GLU A 87 4.06 -6.68 5.67
C GLU A 87 4.66 -5.30 5.41
N ALA A 88 5.54 -5.18 4.41
CA ALA A 88 6.14 -3.91 4.02
C ALA A 88 5.09 -2.90 3.56
N GLY A 89 4.08 -3.36 2.83
CA GLY A 89 2.97 -2.53 2.37
C GLY A 89 2.14 -1.96 3.51
N MET A 90 1.95 -2.70 4.62
CA MET A 90 1.27 -2.16 5.81
C MET A 90 2.05 -1.01 6.45
N VAL A 91 3.37 -1.14 6.60
CA VAL A 91 4.23 -0.07 7.12
C VAL A 91 4.19 1.14 6.20
N ALA A 92 4.36 0.92 4.90
CA ALA A 92 4.32 1.98 3.89
C ALA A 92 2.97 2.70 3.86
N TYR A 93 1.87 1.95 3.94
CA TYR A 93 0.52 2.51 3.95
C TYR A 93 0.26 3.36 5.21
N ALA A 94 0.72 2.91 6.38
CA ALA A 94 0.70 3.71 7.61
C ALA A 94 1.53 4.99 7.49
N ALA A 95 2.72 4.91 6.87
CA ALA A 95 3.58 6.06 6.64
C ALA A 95 2.92 7.09 5.71
N LEU A 96 2.37 6.65 4.58
CA LEU A 96 1.65 7.55 3.67
C LEU A 96 0.42 8.18 4.34
N ALA A 97 -0.31 7.41 5.14
CA ALA A 97 -1.42 7.94 5.93
C ALA A 97 -0.97 9.02 6.92
N ALA A 98 0.17 8.84 7.60
CA ALA A 98 0.74 9.85 8.50
C ALA A 98 1.24 11.09 7.74
N LEU A 99 1.80 10.94 6.53
CA LEU A 99 2.21 12.06 5.67
C LEU A 99 1.03 12.95 5.25
N GLN A 100 -0.20 12.44 5.29
CA GLN A 100 -1.41 13.23 5.05
C GLN A 100 -1.82 14.10 6.26
N GLU A 101 -1.12 14.06 7.39
CA GLU A 101 -1.37 14.92 8.56
C GLU A 101 -0.42 16.13 8.56
N PRO A 102 -0.91 17.35 8.23
CA PRO A 102 -0.05 18.52 8.11
C PRO A 102 0.68 18.89 9.40
N LYS A 103 0.05 18.69 10.56
CA LYS A 103 0.68 18.99 11.86
C LYS A 103 1.90 18.12 12.11
N PHE A 104 1.82 16.84 11.75
CA PHE A 104 2.92 15.90 11.86
C PHE A 104 4.07 16.30 10.92
N VAL A 105 3.78 16.55 9.64
CA VAL A 105 4.81 16.95 8.66
C VAL A 105 5.52 18.24 9.08
N ALA A 106 4.77 19.25 9.53
CA ALA A 106 5.34 20.49 10.03
C ALA A 106 6.18 20.27 11.30
N GLY A 107 5.71 19.41 12.21
CA GLY A 107 6.41 19.04 13.43
C GLY A 107 7.75 18.33 13.19
N VAL A 108 7.80 17.41 12.23
CA VAL A 108 9.05 16.75 11.81
C VAL A 108 10.05 17.77 11.26
N ARG A 109 9.60 18.68 10.39
CA ARG A 109 10.46 19.73 9.82
C ARG A 109 11.02 20.65 10.91
N LYS A 110 10.20 21.02 11.88
CA LYS A 110 10.63 21.84 13.02
C LYS A 110 11.66 21.09 13.88
N ALA A 111 11.38 19.84 14.25
CA ALA A 111 12.30 19.02 15.05
C ALA A 111 13.66 18.82 14.38
N ALA A 112 13.72 18.83 13.04
CA ALA A 112 14.97 18.78 12.29
C ALA A 112 15.79 20.07 12.36
N GLN A 113 15.12 21.22 12.52
CA GLN A 113 15.75 22.55 12.59
C GLN A 113 16.18 22.93 14.01
N ASP A 114 15.60 22.29 15.03
CA ASP A 114 15.96 22.50 16.43
C ASP A 114 17.42 22.11 16.72
N LYS A 115 18.02 22.67 17.78
CA LYS A 115 19.41 22.38 18.18
C LYS A 115 19.68 20.88 18.40
N SER A 116 18.66 20.15 18.87
CA SER A 116 18.69 18.70 19.06
C SER A 116 18.37 17.90 17.80
N GLY A 117 18.10 18.55 16.66
CA GLY A 117 17.75 17.93 15.37
C GLY A 117 18.92 17.23 14.68
N LYS A 118 20.17 17.56 15.03
CA LYS A 118 21.35 16.86 14.51
C LYS A 118 21.26 15.37 14.80
N GLY A 119 21.38 14.53 13.76
CA GLY A 119 21.26 13.08 13.89
C GLY A 119 19.84 12.56 14.18
N LEU A 120 18.79 13.37 14.01
CA LEU A 120 17.40 12.92 14.16
C LEU A 120 17.08 11.70 13.27
N ALA A 121 17.43 11.75 11.98
CA ALA A 121 17.23 10.64 11.07
C ALA A 121 17.92 9.34 11.54
N ALA A 122 19.14 9.45 12.09
CA ALA A 122 19.86 8.28 12.61
C ALA A 122 19.19 7.69 13.85
N ARG A 123 18.71 8.55 14.76
CA ARG A 123 17.97 8.10 15.94
C ARG A 123 16.65 7.43 15.56
N LEU A 124 15.89 7.99 14.62
CA LEU A 124 14.63 7.40 14.15
C LEU A 124 14.85 6.06 13.46
N ALA A 125 15.93 5.92 12.67
CA ALA A 125 16.29 4.65 12.04
C ALA A 125 16.68 3.57 13.06
N ALA A 126 17.36 3.95 14.15
CA ALA A 126 17.75 3.02 15.21
C ALA A 126 16.60 2.69 16.18
N ARG A 127 15.73 3.66 16.44
CA ARG A 127 14.63 3.62 17.44
C ARG A 127 13.35 4.21 16.83
N PRO A 128 12.60 3.42 16.03
CA PRO A 128 11.38 3.90 15.36
C PRO A 128 10.29 4.38 16.33
N ASP A 129 10.29 3.89 17.56
CA ASP A 129 9.39 4.31 18.63
C ASP A 129 9.52 5.80 18.98
N LEU A 130 10.69 6.40 18.78
CA LEU A 130 10.91 7.84 19.02
C LEU A 130 10.07 8.74 18.10
N ALA A 131 9.59 8.21 16.97
CA ALA A 131 8.73 8.96 16.06
C ALA A 131 7.40 9.35 16.72
N ALA A 132 6.92 8.58 17.70
CA ALA A 132 5.71 8.87 18.47
C ALA A 132 5.84 10.10 19.37
N SER A 133 7.06 10.55 19.67
CA SER A 133 7.34 11.71 20.51
C SER A 133 7.57 12.99 19.71
N LEU A 134 7.51 12.93 18.38
CA LEU A 134 7.67 14.11 17.53
C LEU A 134 6.43 15.02 17.64
N PRO A 135 6.58 16.34 17.46
CA PRO A 135 5.42 17.24 17.44
C PRO A 135 4.40 16.81 16.38
N GLY A 136 3.13 16.68 16.76
CA GLY A 136 2.04 16.24 15.88
C GLY A 136 1.99 14.73 15.61
N ALA A 137 2.85 13.92 16.25
CA ALA A 137 2.86 12.48 16.08
C ALA A 137 1.61 11.79 16.63
N ASP A 138 0.91 12.38 17.59
CA ASP A 138 -0.39 11.94 18.08
C ASP A 138 -1.45 11.94 16.96
N ALA A 139 -1.55 13.05 16.22
CA ALA A 139 -2.46 13.17 15.08
C ALA A 139 -2.04 12.26 13.92
N GLY A 140 -0.73 12.18 13.64
CA GLY A 140 -0.18 11.27 12.63
C GLY A 140 -0.46 9.80 12.96
N ALA A 141 -0.24 9.40 14.21
CA ALA A 141 -0.52 8.04 14.71
C ALA A 141 -2.00 7.72 14.59
N ALA A 142 -2.87 8.65 14.99
CA ALA A 142 -4.30 8.44 14.94
C ALA A 142 -4.80 8.26 13.49
N ARG A 143 -4.24 9.03 12.55
CA ARG A 143 -4.56 8.90 11.12
C ARG A 143 -4.04 7.59 10.52
N ALA A 144 -2.80 7.23 10.80
CA ALA A 144 -2.21 5.96 10.36
C ALA A 144 -2.98 4.75 10.89
N SER A 145 -3.33 4.78 12.18
CA SER A 145 -4.12 3.73 12.84
C SER A 145 -5.51 3.59 12.21
N ALA A 146 -6.20 4.71 11.94
CA ALA A 146 -7.51 4.68 11.28
C ALA A 146 -7.43 4.10 9.86
N ALA A 147 -6.39 4.45 9.11
CA ALA A 147 -6.23 4.00 7.73
C ALA A 147 -6.05 2.47 7.63
N LEU A 148 -5.16 1.88 8.45
CA LEU A 148 -4.97 0.42 8.50
C LEU A 148 -6.22 -0.30 9.01
N TYR A 149 -6.82 0.21 10.09
CA TYR A 149 -7.99 -0.40 10.71
C TYR A 149 -9.18 -0.48 9.74
N ARG A 150 -9.47 0.61 9.02
CA ARG A 150 -10.57 0.66 8.05
C ARG A 150 -10.40 -0.35 6.91
N GLN A 151 -9.18 -0.52 6.39
CA GLN A 151 -8.92 -1.52 5.36
C GLN A 151 -9.20 -2.93 5.90
N GLY A 152 -8.73 -3.23 7.12
CA GLY A 152 -8.99 -4.49 7.80
C GLY A 152 -10.48 -4.73 8.04
N GLU A 153 -11.21 -3.77 8.59
CA GLU A 153 -12.65 -3.85 8.86
C GLU A 153 -13.47 -4.10 7.59
N ALA A 154 -13.15 -3.40 6.49
CA ALA A 154 -13.82 -3.58 5.21
C ALA A 154 -13.58 -4.98 4.61
N LEU A 155 -12.35 -5.50 4.73
CA LEU A 155 -12.03 -6.86 4.30
C LEU A 155 -12.70 -7.89 5.21
N GLU A 156 -12.76 -7.66 6.53
CA GLU A 156 -13.42 -8.55 7.49
C GLU A 156 -14.92 -8.68 7.17
N ALA A 157 -15.60 -7.55 6.94
CA ALA A 157 -17.01 -7.54 6.58
C ALA A 157 -17.28 -8.35 5.29
N SER A 158 -16.38 -8.24 4.31
CA SER A 158 -16.47 -8.99 3.05
C SER A 158 -16.16 -10.47 3.25
N GLY A 159 -15.15 -10.79 4.05
CA GLY A 159 -14.78 -12.17 4.41
C GLY A 159 -15.90 -12.89 5.13
N LYS A 160 -16.64 -12.21 6.02
CA LYS A 160 -17.84 -12.77 6.68
C LYS A 160 -18.93 -13.14 5.66
N ARG A 161 -19.14 -12.33 4.62
CA ARG A 161 -20.09 -12.64 3.54
C ARG A 161 -19.66 -13.85 2.72
N VAL A 162 -18.39 -13.91 2.31
CA VAL A 162 -17.83 -15.07 1.58
C VAL A 162 -17.87 -16.34 2.44
N LYS A 163 -17.60 -16.23 3.75
CA LYS A 163 -17.72 -17.36 4.69
C LYS A 163 -19.17 -17.84 4.82
N LYS A 164 -20.13 -16.92 4.90
CA LYS A 164 -21.55 -17.31 4.89
C LYS A 164 -21.89 -18.02 3.57
N ALA A 165 -21.42 -17.50 2.44
CA ALA A 165 -21.65 -18.09 1.14
C ALA A 165 -21.13 -19.53 1.04
N SER A 166 -19.98 -19.87 1.64
CA SER A 166 -19.49 -21.26 1.66
C SER A 166 -20.51 -22.23 2.28
N TYR A 167 -21.19 -21.82 3.37
CA TYR A 167 -22.21 -22.62 4.02
C TYR A 167 -23.54 -22.65 3.24
N ASP A 168 -23.88 -21.57 2.54
CA ASP A 168 -25.11 -21.52 1.74
C ASP A 168 -24.97 -22.41 0.48
N VAL A 169 -23.86 -22.27 -0.25
CA VAL A 169 -23.64 -23.01 -1.51
C VAL A 169 -23.35 -24.49 -1.30
N GLN A 170 -22.93 -24.93 -0.09
CA GLN A 170 -22.73 -26.36 0.20
C GLN A 170 -24.01 -27.19 0.00
N ARG A 171 -25.19 -26.56 -0.09
CA ARG A 171 -26.46 -27.21 -0.39
C ARG A 171 -26.66 -27.50 -1.89
N GLN A 172 -25.89 -26.84 -2.75
CA GLN A 172 -25.97 -26.96 -4.21
C GLN A 172 -25.17 -28.18 -4.70
N ALA A 173 -25.69 -28.88 -5.71
CA ALA A 173 -25.08 -30.11 -6.21
C ALA A 173 -23.66 -29.89 -6.75
N TRP A 174 -23.44 -28.83 -7.54
CA TRP A 174 -22.13 -28.52 -8.13
C TRP A 174 -21.06 -28.23 -7.06
N ALA A 175 -21.44 -27.62 -5.94
CA ALA A 175 -20.49 -27.21 -4.91
C ALA A 175 -19.97 -28.39 -4.08
N LYS A 176 -20.73 -29.49 -4.03
CA LYS A 176 -20.36 -30.75 -3.37
C LYS A 176 -19.43 -31.61 -4.22
N VAL A 177 -19.27 -31.29 -5.51
CA VAL A 177 -18.34 -32.00 -6.39
C VAL A 177 -16.92 -31.76 -5.88
N PHE A 178 -16.16 -32.84 -5.74
CA PHE A 178 -14.74 -32.79 -5.38
C PHE A 178 -13.96 -32.10 -6.48
N VAL A 179 -13.04 -31.22 -6.10
CA VAL A 179 -12.17 -30.55 -7.06
C VAL A 179 -11.29 -31.61 -7.74
N PRO A 180 -11.39 -31.81 -9.08
CA PRO A 180 -10.75 -32.94 -9.75
C PRO A 180 -9.22 -32.99 -9.60
N ASP A 181 -8.56 -31.84 -9.52
CA ASP A 181 -7.12 -31.73 -9.33
C ASP A 181 -6.77 -30.74 -8.20
N ALA A 182 -7.03 -31.18 -6.97
CA ALA A 182 -6.73 -30.42 -5.75
C ALA A 182 -5.23 -30.06 -5.62
N LYS A 183 -4.33 -30.94 -6.10
CA LYS A 183 -2.89 -30.71 -6.06
C LYS A 183 -2.47 -29.60 -7.01
N ALA A 184 -2.97 -29.60 -8.25
CA ALA A 184 -2.70 -28.51 -9.19
C ALA A 184 -3.37 -27.20 -8.75
N ARG A 185 -4.57 -27.25 -8.16
CA ARG A 185 -5.19 -26.06 -7.51
C ARG A 185 -4.25 -25.45 -6.48
N LEU A 186 -3.77 -26.24 -5.53
CA LEU A 186 -2.84 -25.76 -4.49
C LEU A 186 -1.54 -25.23 -5.09
N THR A 187 -1.00 -25.89 -6.12
CA THR A 187 0.20 -25.46 -6.83
C THR A 187 0.00 -24.08 -7.48
N ARG A 188 -1.13 -23.85 -8.16
CA ARG A 188 -1.47 -22.53 -8.73
C ARG A 188 -1.57 -21.44 -7.66
N VAL A 189 -2.26 -21.73 -6.56
CA VAL A 189 -2.38 -20.80 -5.42
C VAL A 189 -1.02 -20.41 -4.85
N LYS A 190 -0.09 -21.37 -4.72
CA LYS A 190 1.29 -21.10 -4.26
C LYS A 190 2.06 -20.25 -5.26
N GLN A 191 1.96 -20.54 -6.57
CA GLN A 191 2.61 -19.76 -7.63
C GLN A 191 2.11 -18.30 -7.65
N ILE A 192 0.79 -18.10 -7.56
CA ILE A 192 0.16 -16.78 -7.47
C ILE A 192 0.66 -16.02 -6.24
N SER A 193 0.67 -16.68 -5.08
CA SER A 193 1.14 -16.07 -3.83
C SER A 193 2.62 -15.68 -3.87
N SER A 194 3.45 -16.38 -4.63
CA SER A 194 4.88 -16.05 -4.79
C SER A 194 5.17 -15.01 -5.87
N ALA A 195 4.23 -14.72 -6.77
CA ALA A 195 4.45 -13.79 -7.88
C ALA A 195 4.62 -12.33 -7.42
N GLY A 196 4.05 -12.00 -6.25
CA GLY A 196 4.03 -10.66 -5.70
C GLY A 196 3.16 -9.68 -6.49
N TYR A 197 2.87 -8.55 -5.87
CA TYR A 197 2.20 -7.42 -6.48
C TYR A 197 3.05 -6.83 -7.60
N ARG A 198 2.37 -6.56 -8.72
CA ARG A 198 2.91 -5.84 -9.87
C ARG A 198 2.06 -4.57 -10.04
N PRO A 199 2.67 -3.37 -10.04
CA PRO A 199 1.92 -2.13 -10.21
C PRO A 199 1.09 -2.13 -11.49
N ALA A 200 -0.19 -1.79 -11.38
CA ALA A 200 -1.07 -1.54 -12.51
C ALA A 200 -1.30 -0.03 -12.71
N GLY A 201 -1.72 0.34 -13.93
CA GLY A 201 -2.13 1.72 -14.23
C GLY A 201 -3.29 2.14 -13.32
N GLY A 202 -3.15 3.29 -12.66
CA GLY A 202 -4.18 3.84 -11.77
C GLY A 202 -4.07 3.44 -10.29
N ASP A 203 -3.25 2.44 -9.93
CA ASP A 203 -3.10 2.01 -8.52
C ASP A 203 -2.63 3.15 -7.60
N GLN A 204 -1.75 4.04 -8.09
CA GLN A 204 -1.30 5.20 -7.32
C GLN A 204 -2.45 6.21 -7.06
N ALA A 205 -3.27 6.50 -8.08
CA ALA A 205 -4.41 7.41 -7.92
C ALA A 205 -5.45 6.82 -6.95
N GLN A 206 -5.70 5.51 -7.06
CA GLN A 206 -6.58 4.79 -6.15
C GLN A 206 -6.05 4.79 -4.72
N LEU A 207 -4.74 4.56 -4.53
CA LEU A 207 -4.08 4.64 -3.22
C LEU A 207 -4.31 5.99 -2.55
N TYR A 208 -4.07 7.10 -3.26
CA TYR A 208 -4.27 8.43 -2.69
C TYR A 208 -5.74 8.78 -2.46
N SER A 209 -6.65 8.31 -3.32
CA SER A 209 -8.09 8.43 -3.09
C SER A 209 -8.48 7.72 -1.78
N THR A 210 -8.04 6.48 -1.55
CA THR A 210 -8.31 5.74 -0.32
C THR A 210 -7.70 6.42 0.92
N LEU A 211 -6.46 6.94 0.82
CA LEU A 211 -5.80 7.67 1.91
C LEU A 211 -6.47 9.02 2.25
N SER A 212 -7.13 9.65 1.27
CA SER A 212 -7.84 10.93 1.45
C SER A 212 -9.07 10.82 2.35
N GLN A 213 -9.67 9.63 2.47
CA GLN A 213 -10.83 9.36 3.34
C GLN A 213 -10.60 9.72 4.82
N GLY A 214 -9.34 9.82 5.25
CA GLY A 214 -8.98 10.37 6.56
C GLY A 214 -9.48 9.53 7.73
N GLY A 215 -10.01 10.17 8.76
CA GLY A 215 -10.38 9.52 10.03
C GLY A 215 -9.23 9.49 11.06
N LYS A 216 -9.60 9.25 12.31
CA LYS A 216 -8.68 9.25 13.45
C LYS A 216 -9.06 8.13 14.41
N ARG A 217 -8.09 7.33 14.82
CA ARG A 217 -8.23 6.29 15.86
C ARG A 217 -7.22 6.59 16.96
N GLY A 218 -7.69 7.13 18.07
CA GLY A 218 -6.84 7.49 19.22
C GLY A 218 -6.27 6.27 19.95
N GLY A 219 -5.34 6.53 20.87
CA GLY A 219 -4.66 5.54 21.69
C GLY A 219 -3.14 5.52 21.45
N PRO A 220 -2.37 4.83 22.31
CA PRO A 220 -0.93 4.71 22.15
C PRO A 220 -0.58 4.02 20.82
N PRO A 221 0.43 4.49 20.08
CA PRO A 221 0.83 3.88 18.81
C PRO A 221 1.38 2.46 19.04
N SER A 222 0.91 1.53 18.22
CA SER A 222 1.48 0.18 18.17
C SER A 222 2.88 0.20 17.53
N PRO A 223 3.67 -0.88 17.63
CA PRO A 223 4.95 -0.98 16.91
C PRO A 223 4.84 -0.76 15.39
N MET A 224 3.75 -1.23 14.77
CA MET A 224 3.45 -0.99 13.35
C MET A 224 3.27 0.51 13.08
N VAL A 225 2.45 1.17 13.90
CA VAL A 225 2.16 2.61 13.74
C VAL A 225 3.41 3.44 14.00
N SER A 226 4.21 3.11 15.02
CA SER A 226 5.48 3.76 15.30
C SER A 226 6.49 3.61 14.16
N ARG A 227 6.59 2.42 13.54
CA ARG A 227 7.42 2.22 12.34
C ARG A 227 6.90 3.04 11.16
N GLY A 228 5.59 3.07 10.92
CA GLY A 228 4.98 3.92 9.90
C GLY A 228 5.29 5.41 10.11
N LEU A 229 5.19 5.90 11.35
CA LEU A 229 5.58 7.27 11.71
C LEU A 229 7.06 7.53 11.47
N ALA A 230 7.94 6.60 11.84
CA ALA A 230 9.38 6.74 11.61
C ALA A 230 9.70 6.79 10.11
N VAL A 231 9.08 5.92 9.30
CA VAL A 231 9.20 5.94 7.83
C VAL A 231 8.69 7.27 7.27
N ALA A 232 7.55 7.76 7.73
CA ALA A 232 7.00 9.05 7.30
C ALA A 232 7.93 10.22 7.68
N ALA A 233 8.45 10.24 8.91
CA ALA A 233 9.40 11.25 9.35
C ALA A 233 10.69 11.21 8.52
N LEU A 234 11.28 10.02 8.31
CA LEU A 234 12.44 9.84 7.45
C LEU A 234 12.18 10.28 6.00
N THR A 235 10.97 10.08 5.49
CA THR A 235 10.54 10.58 4.18
C THR A 235 10.53 12.11 4.14
N VAL A 236 10.00 12.77 5.18
CA VAL A 236 10.04 14.24 5.31
C VAL A 236 11.48 14.77 5.38
N LEU A 237 12.39 14.00 5.99
CA LEU A 237 13.81 14.33 6.11
C LEU A 237 14.63 14.01 4.84
N GLY A 238 14.05 13.39 3.81
CA GLY A 238 14.75 13.00 2.59
C GLY A 238 15.65 11.75 2.75
N GLU A 239 15.41 10.92 3.76
CA GLU A 239 16.24 9.78 4.16
C GLU A 239 15.62 8.45 3.69
N SER A 240 15.33 8.33 2.39
CA SER A 240 14.63 7.18 1.79
C SER A 240 15.32 5.84 2.03
N GLY A 241 16.66 5.80 2.02
CA GLY A 241 17.43 4.60 2.35
C GLY A 241 17.18 4.10 3.77
N ARG A 242 17.15 5.01 4.75
CA ARG A 242 16.83 4.66 6.15
C ARG A 242 15.35 4.27 6.29
N ALA A 243 14.46 4.97 5.59
CA ALA A 243 13.04 4.64 5.59
C ALA A 243 12.80 3.20 5.08
N GLY A 244 13.46 2.82 3.99
CA GLY A 244 13.37 1.47 3.42
C GLY A 244 13.84 0.35 4.36
N ALA A 245 14.72 0.64 5.31
CA ALA A 245 15.19 -0.34 6.31
C ALA A 245 14.16 -0.61 7.42
N LEU A 246 13.11 0.22 7.56
CA LEU A 246 12.10 0.09 8.61
C LEU A 246 10.83 -0.66 8.16
N MET A 247 10.81 -1.23 6.95
CA MET A 247 9.65 -1.86 6.31
C MET A 247 9.27 -3.24 6.88
N SER A 248 9.87 -3.69 7.97
CA SER A 248 9.51 -4.94 8.63
C SER A 248 9.04 -4.69 10.05
N GLU A 249 7.91 -5.29 10.42
CA GLU A 249 7.35 -5.32 11.76
C GLU A 249 7.07 -6.79 12.13
N PRO A 250 7.90 -7.41 13.00
CA PRO A 250 7.88 -8.85 13.22
C PRO A 250 6.52 -9.46 13.59
N ARG A 251 5.69 -8.77 14.37
CA ARG A 251 4.40 -9.31 14.84
C ARG A 251 3.39 -9.40 13.69
N SER A 252 3.22 -8.31 12.95
CA SER A 252 2.33 -8.24 11.79
C SER A 252 2.84 -9.12 10.66
N GLY A 253 4.16 -9.14 10.45
CA GLY A 253 4.81 -10.05 9.51
C GLY A 253 4.53 -11.52 9.83
N MET A 254 4.62 -11.92 11.09
CA MET A 254 4.29 -13.28 11.50
C MET A 254 2.82 -13.59 11.24
N CYS A 255 1.92 -12.66 11.58
CA CYS A 255 0.49 -12.82 11.36
C CYS A 255 0.16 -13.13 9.89
N VAL A 256 0.65 -12.32 8.94
CA VAL A 256 0.35 -12.52 7.52
C VAL A 256 0.99 -13.78 6.93
N ARG A 257 2.13 -14.22 7.48
CA ARG A 257 2.78 -15.50 7.13
C ARG A 257 1.98 -16.69 7.62
N VAL A 258 1.49 -16.65 8.86
CA VAL A 258 0.63 -17.70 9.42
C VAL A 258 -0.69 -17.77 8.64
N ALA A 259 -1.30 -16.63 8.31
CA ALA A 259 -2.51 -16.61 7.49
C ALA A 259 -2.32 -17.32 6.13
N LYS A 260 -1.17 -17.06 5.48
CA LYS A 260 -0.83 -17.72 4.21
C LYS A 260 -0.61 -19.22 4.39
N LEU A 261 0.07 -19.62 5.46
CA LEU A 261 0.31 -21.03 5.77
C LEU A 261 -1.01 -21.77 6.02
N ASN A 262 -1.92 -21.17 6.80
CA ASN A 262 -3.23 -21.75 7.08
C ASN A 262 -4.05 -21.92 5.80
N LEU A 263 -3.99 -20.94 4.87
CA LEU A 263 -4.63 -21.06 3.56
C LEU A 263 -4.12 -22.30 2.81
N TYR A 264 -2.80 -22.51 2.76
CA TYR A 264 -2.23 -23.67 2.07
C TYR A 264 -2.61 -24.99 2.73
N GLN A 265 -2.64 -25.03 4.06
CA GLN A 265 -3.02 -26.24 4.81
C GLN A 265 -4.50 -26.57 4.62
N CYS A 266 -5.37 -25.55 4.69
CA CYS A 266 -6.80 -25.70 4.43
C CYS A 266 -7.04 -26.23 3.01
N LEU A 267 -6.43 -25.61 2.00
CA LEU A 267 -6.56 -26.06 0.60
C LEU A 267 -5.90 -27.40 0.29
N ALA A 268 -4.96 -27.85 1.11
CA ALA A 268 -4.39 -29.20 0.99
C ALA A 268 -5.36 -30.28 1.48
N ALA A 269 -6.21 -29.95 2.44
CA ALA A 269 -7.23 -30.84 3.00
C ALA A 269 -8.60 -30.71 2.30
N ALA A 270 -8.89 -29.58 1.67
CA ALA A 270 -10.17 -29.29 1.05
C ALA A 270 -10.49 -30.22 -0.13
N GLY A 271 -11.66 -30.86 -0.08
CA GLY A 271 -12.18 -31.74 -1.14
C GLY A 271 -13.16 -31.01 -2.08
N PRO A 272 -14.43 -30.81 -1.68
CA PRO A 272 -15.43 -30.10 -2.49
C PRO A 272 -15.18 -28.60 -2.69
N TYR A 273 -15.79 -28.02 -3.72
CA TYR A 273 -15.68 -26.58 -4.02
C TYR A 273 -16.15 -25.65 -2.89
N TYR A 274 -17.14 -26.04 -2.08
CA TYR A 274 -17.56 -25.20 -0.95
C TYR A 274 -16.46 -25.07 0.12
N GLU A 275 -15.58 -26.05 0.26
CA GLU A 275 -14.45 -26.01 1.20
C GLU A 275 -13.38 -25.03 0.72
N ASP A 276 -13.16 -24.91 -0.59
CA ASP A 276 -12.30 -23.88 -1.17
C ASP A 276 -12.79 -22.46 -0.86
N ILE A 277 -14.11 -22.23 -0.91
CA ILE A 277 -14.72 -20.95 -0.55
C ILE A 277 -14.54 -20.67 0.95
N TYR A 278 -14.67 -21.71 1.79
CA TYR A 278 -14.39 -21.59 3.22
C TYR A 278 -12.92 -21.22 3.48
N CYS A 279 -11.97 -21.92 2.85
CA CYS A 279 -10.54 -21.64 2.98
C CYS A 279 -10.20 -20.21 2.50
N LEU A 280 -10.79 -19.78 1.38
CA LEU A 280 -10.69 -18.42 0.87
C LEU A 280 -11.16 -17.40 1.91
N ALA A 281 -12.37 -17.57 2.42
CA ALA A 281 -12.95 -16.63 3.38
C ALA A 281 -12.15 -16.58 4.68
N GLN A 282 -11.83 -17.73 5.25
CA GLN A 282 -11.18 -17.81 6.56
C GLN A 282 -9.73 -17.33 6.49
N HIS A 283 -8.93 -17.87 5.56
CA HIS A 283 -7.47 -17.72 5.60
C HIS A 283 -6.92 -16.70 4.60
N ALA A 284 -7.65 -16.41 3.52
CA ALA A 284 -7.25 -15.39 2.55
C ALA A 284 -7.95 -14.03 2.75
N MET A 285 -9.01 -13.96 3.57
CA MET A 285 -9.74 -12.70 3.83
C MET A 285 -9.79 -12.34 5.31
N LEU A 286 -10.39 -13.19 6.16
CA LEU A 286 -10.60 -12.88 7.58
C LEU A 286 -9.28 -12.81 8.36
N GLU A 287 -8.35 -13.73 8.15
CA GLU A 287 -7.05 -13.68 8.83
C GLU A 287 -6.19 -12.47 8.41
N PRO A 288 -6.01 -12.14 7.11
CA PRO A 288 -5.33 -10.90 6.71
C PRO A 288 -6.04 -9.63 7.22
N ALA A 289 -7.37 -9.61 7.25
CA ALA A 289 -8.14 -8.54 7.86
C ALA A 289 -7.84 -8.39 9.36
N GLY A 290 -7.79 -9.52 10.08
CA GLY A 290 -7.37 -9.58 11.48
C GLY A 290 -5.95 -9.04 11.67
N CYS A 291 -5.00 -9.46 10.83
CA CYS A 291 -3.64 -8.94 10.87
C CYS A 291 -3.59 -7.42 10.71
N ALA A 292 -4.37 -6.84 9.78
CA ALA A 292 -4.45 -5.40 9.60
C ALA A 292 -5.06 -4.68 10.82
N THR A 293 -6.19 -5.17 11.35
CA THR A 293 -6.86 -4.53 12.50
C THR A 293 -6.11 -4.71 13.82
N ASP A 294 -5.41 -5.84 14.01
CA ASP A 294 -4.59 -6.10 15.19
C ASP A 294 -3.25 -5.38 15.15
N SER A 295 -2.73 -5.06 13.95
CA SER A 295 -1.46 -4.34 13.81
C SER A 295 -1.49 -2.97 14.48
N VAL A 296 -2.65 -2.33 14.60
CA VAL A 296 -2.81 -1.00 15.22
C VAL A 296 -3.08 -1.08 16.73
N ARG A 297 -3.15 -2.29 17.32
CA ARG A 297 -3.37 -2.44 18.77
C ARG A 297 -2.05 -2.28 19.52
N PRO A 298 -1.99 -1.46 20.58
CA PRO A 298 -0.79 -1.34 21.41
C PRO A 298 -0.47 -2.69 22.05
N ILE A 299 0.82 -2.91 22.35
CA ILE A 299 1.23 -4.08 23.14
C ILE A 299 0.62 -3.91 24.52
N ARG A 300 -0.19 -4.87 24.97
CA ARG A 300 -0.59 -4.93 26.37
C ARG A 300 0.65 -5.24 27.18
N THR A 301 1.24 -4.26 27.85
CA THR A 301 2.12 -4.53 28.98
C THR A 301 1.26 -5.21 30.03
N ALA A 302 1.59 -6.45 30.40
CA ALA A 302 1.00 -7.07 31.58
C ALA A 302 1.17 -6.09 32.74
N GLN A 303 0.05 -5.64 33.32
CA GLN A 303 0.09 -4.99 34.62
C GLN A 303 0.70 -6.03 35.57
N ARG A 304 1.94 -5.78 35.99
CA ARG A 304 2.56 -6.50 37.09
C ARG A 304 1.95 -5.99 38.39
#